data_AF-A0A1I2CRS4-F1
#
_entry.id   AF-A0A1I2CRS4-F1
#
_cell.length_a   1.000
_cell.length_b   1.000
_cell.length_c   1.000
_cell.angle_alpha   90.00
_cell.angle_beta   90.00
_cell.angle_gamma   90.00
#
_symmetry.space_group_name_H-M   'P 1'
#
loop_
_entity.id
_entity.type
_entity.pdbx_description
1 polymer ?
#
loop_
_entity_poly.entity_id
_entity_poly.type
_entity_poly.pdbx_seq_one_letter_code
_entity_poly.pdbx_strand_id
1 'polypeptide(L)'
;DVEVFVLPFEAGEQVVQGQTFAVLTFPEDQDPDVVFSESVATSGFIESYPSVRRHSSAFDTAFQQALGLDDSRSRIEQIAHSMIR
;
A
#
# COMPACT_ATOMS: atom_id res chain seq x y z
N ASP A 1 -14.42 -8.61 -3.27
CA ASP A 1 -14.41 -7.15 -3.52
C ASP A 1 -13.03 -6.59 -3.31
N VAL A 2 -12.71 -5.44 -3.92
CA VAL A 2 -11.40 -4.76 -3.79
C VAL A 2 -11.66 -3.32 -3.38
N GLU A 3 -10.91 -2.85 -2.38
CA GLU A 3 -10.92 -1.45 -1.95
C GLU A 3 -9.63 -0.78 -2.39
N VAL A 4 -9.74 0.41 -2.98
CA VAL A 4 -8.59 1.17 -3.49
C VAL A 4 -8.57 2.53 -2.82
N PHE A 5 -7.46 2.83 -2.15
CA PHE A 5 -7.23 4.07 -1.45
C PHE A 5 -6.15 4.88 -2.18
N VAL A 6 -6.42 6.16 -2.43
CA VAL A 6 -5.51 7.07 -3.12
C VAL A 6 -4.78 7.90 -2.09
N LEU A 7 -3.44 7.86 -2.11
CA LEU A 7 -2.59 8.77 -1.34
C LEU A 7 -2.16 9.94 -2.25
N PRO A 8 -2.66 11.17 -2.03
CA PRO A 8 -2.25 12.33 -2.81
C PRO A 8 -0.81 12.74 -2.53
N PHE A 9 -0.12 13.33 -3.51
CA PHE A 9 1.24 13.85 -3.32
C PHE A 9 1.32 14.98 -2.27
N GLU A 10 0.23 15.71 -2.05
CA GLU A 10 0.13 16.76 -1.03
C GLU A 10 0.08 16.23 0.40
N ALA A 11 -0.11 14.91 0.60
CA ALA A 11 -0.22 14.31 1.93
C ALA A 11 1.11 14.23 2.70
N GLY A 12 2.27 14.46 2.07
CA GLY A 12 3.57 14.54 2.73
C GLY A 12 4.66 13.62 2.15
N GLU A 13 5.81 13.54 2.85
CA GLU A 13 6.97 12.73 2.43
C GLU A 13 6.57 11.26 2.29
N GLN A 14 6.63 10.73 1.07
CA GLN A 14 6.17 9.37 0.78
C GLN A 14 7.14 8.34 1.38
N VAL A 15 6.74 7.79 2.53
CA VAL A 15 7.49 6.82 3.36
C VAL A 15 7.92 5.57 2.58
N VAL A 16 7.25 5.25 1.48
CA VAL A 16 7.42 3.99 0.74
C VAL A 16 8.65 3.99 -0.19
N GLN A 17 9.37 5.11 -0.33
CA GLN A 17 10.64 5.21 -1.09
C GLN A 17 10.57 4.62 -2.53
N GLY A 18 9.37 4.52 -3.11
CA GLY A 18 9.17 3.99 -4.47
C GLY A 18 9.26 2.45 -4.61
N GLN A 19 9.24 1.67 -3.52
CA GLN A 19 9.19 0.20 -3.61
C GLN A 19 7.77 -0.33 -3.39
N THR A 20 7.31 -1.20 -4.28
CA THR A 20 6.00 -1.85 -4.12
C THR A 20 6.14 -3.07 -3.23
N PHE A 21 5.22 -3.22 -2.28
CA PHE A 21 5.12 -4.40 -1.43
C PHE A 21 3.67 -4.70 -1.09
N ALA A 22 3.41 -5.94 -0.69
CA ALA A 22 2.14 -6.37 -0.12
C ALA A 22 2.38 -7.02 1.24
N VAL A 23 1.60 -6.62 2.24
CA VAL A 23 1.52 -7.33 3.53
C VAL A 23 0.45 -8.40 3.38
N LEU A 24 0.82 -9.66 3.58
CA LEU A 24 -0.10 -10.79 3.55
C LEU A 24 -0.38 -11.19 4.99
N THR A 25 -1.63 -11.01 5.42
CA THR A 25 -2.10 -11.39 6.74
C THR A 25 -2.86 -12.71 6.68
N PHE A 26 -2.69 -13.54 7.70
CA PHE A 26 -3.34 -14.84 7.81
C PHE A 26 -4.41 -14.80 8.91
N PRO A 27 -5.56 -15.47 8.72
CA PRO A 27 -6.64 -15.44 9.71
C PRO A 27 -6.31 -16.24 10.97
N GLU A 28 -5.38 -17.19 10.90
CA GLU A 28 -4.89 -17.95 12.04
C GLU A 28 -3.82 -17.15 12.82
N ASP A 29 -4.08 -16.84 14.09
CA ASP A 29 -3.15 -16.11 15.00
C ASP A 29 -1.74 -16.75 15.11
N GLN A 30 -1.58 -17.99 14.67
CA GLN A 30 -0.34 -18.75 14.75
C GLN A 30 0.56 -18.55 13.52
N ASP A 31 0.00 -18.06 12.41
CA ASP A 31 0.73 -17.86 11.17
C ASP A 31 1.20 -16.40 11.08
N PRO A 32 2.52 -16.14 11.07
CA PRO A 32 3.02 -14.78 11.03
C PRO A 32 2.73 -14.13 9.68
N ASP A 33 2.35 -12.85 9.71
CA ASP A 33 2.27 -12.04 8.50
C ASP A 33 3.59 -12.11 7.71
N VAL A 34 3.48 -12.09 6.39
CA VAL A 34 4.64 -12.05 5.48
C VAL A 34 4.54 -10.86 4.55
N VAL A 35 5.69 -10.35 4.13
CA VAL A 35 5.74 -9.28 3.12
C VAL A 35 6.19 -9.88 1.80
N PHE A 36 5.36 -9.70 0.77
CA PHE A 36 5.81 -9.89 -0.60
C PHE A 36 6.40 -8.57 -1.11
N SER A 37 7.66 -8.60 -1.55
CA SER A 37 8.33 -7.45 -2.14
C SER A 37 8.70 -7.74 -3.57
N GLU A 38 8.37 -6.81 -4.46
CA GLU A 38 8.72 -6.86 -5.88
C GLU A 38 9.58 -5.66 -6.26
N SER A 39 10.67 -5.93 -6.95
CA SER A 39 11.57 -4.94 -7.52
C SER A 39 11.93 -5.32 -8.95
N VAL A 40 12.52 -4.38 -9.69
CA VAL A 40 12.97 -4.61 -11.08
C VAL A 40 13.92 -5.81 -11.22
N ALA A 41 14.70 -6.11 -10.18
CA ALA A 41 15.74 -7.15 -10.23
C ALA A 41 15.34 -8.46 -9.55
N THR A 42 14.40 -8.42 -8.61
CA THR A 42 14.04 -9.58 -7.77
C THR A 42 12.68 -9.44 -7.13
N SER A 43 12.03 -10.57 -6.86
CA SER A 43 10.83 -10.68 -6.06
C SER A 43 11.00 -11.76 -4.99
N GLY A 44 10.43 -11.59 -3.81
CA GLY A 44 10.50 -12.61 -2.77
C GLY A 44 9.65 -12.33 -1.53
N PHE A 45 9.55 -13.34 -0.69
CA PHE A 45 8.91 -13.25 0.61
C PHE A 45 9.90 -12.83 1.69
N ILE A 46 9.46 -11.94 2.56
CA ILE A 46 10.18 -11.50 3.75
C ILE A 46 9.36 -11.94 4.96
N GLU A 47 9.93 -12.87 5.72
CA GLU A 47 9.29 -13.49 6.89
C GLU A 47 9.89 -12.98 8.21
N SER A 48 10.96 -12.18 8.15
CA SER A 48 11.61 -11.71 9.37
C SER A 48 10.72 -10.70 10.09
N TYR A 49 10.37 -11.02 11.34
CA TYR A 49 9.48 -10.20 12.17
C TYR A 49 9.82 -8.70 12.18
N PRO A 50 11.10 -8.27 12.33
CA PRO A 50 11.44 -6.84 12.28
C PRO A 50 11.11 -6.19 10.94
N SER A 51 11.31 -6.89 9.83
CA SER A 51 11.01 -6.39 8.49
C SER A 51 9.51 -6.34 8.24
N VAL A 52 8.77 -7.40 8.60
CA VAL A 52 7.31 -7.44 8.48
C VAL A 52 6.67 -6.29 9.26
N ARG A 53 7.11 -6.10 10.51
CA ARG A 53 6.66 -4.97 11.35
C ARG A 53 6.94 -3.62 10.70
N ARG A 54 8.13 -3.44 10.12
CA ARG A 54 8.50 -2.18 9.46
C ARG A 54 7.60 -1.86 8.27
N HIS A 55 7.32 -2.85 7.41
CA HIS A 55 6.46 -2.66 6.25
C HIS A 55 5.00 -2.41 6.67
N SER A 56 4.52 -3.12 7.69
CA SER A 56 3.18 -2.91 8.24
C SER A 56 3.03 -1.49 8.80
N SER A 57 3.98 -1.01 9.60
CA SER A 57 3.95 0.38 10.09
C SER A 57 4.03 1.43 8.97
N ALA A 58 4.77 1.14 7.90
CA ALA A 58 4.82 2.03 6.73
C ALA A 58 3.48 2.04 5.97
N PHE A 59 2.85 0.87 5.81
CA PHE A 59 1.52 0.73 5.23
C PHE A 59 0.48 1.49 6.07
N ASP A 60 0.43 1.27 7.39
CA ASP A 60 -0.51 1.96 8.29
C ASP A 60 -0.36 3.48 8.19
N THR A 61 0.89 3.95 8.18
CA THR A 61 1.18 5.39 8.04
C THR A 61 0.67 5.94 6.71
N ALA A 62 0.85 5.21 5.61
CA ALA A 62 0.35 5.60 4.30
C ALA A 62 -1.19 5.56 4.24
N PHE A 63 -1.79 4.53 4.82
CA PHE A 63 -3.24 4.34 4.85
C PHE A 63 -3.94 5.46 5.64
N GLN A 64 -3.39 5.87 6.78
CA GLN A 64 -3.92 6.98 7.59
C GLN A 64 -3.89 8.34 6.87
N GLN A 65 -3.03 8.49 5.85
CA GLN A 65 -2.91 9.70 5.06
C GLN A 65 -3.66 9.62 3.71
N ALA A 66 -4.16 8.44 3.36
CA ALA A 66 -4.90 8.24 2.13
C ALA A 66 -6.30 8.88 2.22
N LEU A 67 -6.85 9.24 1.07
CA LEU A 67 -8.25 9.65 0.96
C LEU A 67 -9.18 8.52 1.40
N GLY A 68 -10.35 8.85 1.93
CA GLY A 68 -11.41 7.86 2.18
C GLY A 68 -11.82 7.13 0.91
N LEU A 69 -12.57 6.02 1.06
CA LEU A 69 -12.95 5.16 -0.07
C LEU A 69 -13.71 5.91 -1.18
N ASP A 70 -14.72 6.70 -0.81
CA ASP A 70 -15.53 7.47 -1.77
C ASP A 70 -14.74 8.61 -2.43
N ASP A 71 -13.86 9.29 -1.67
CA ASP A 71 -13.00 10.35 -2.19
C ASP A 71 -11.92 9.79 -3.13
N SER A 72 -11.37 8.62 -2.81
CA SER A 72 -10.44 7.87 -3.65
C SER A 72 -11.10 7.50 -4.99
N ARG A 73 -12.32 6.98 -4.95
CA ARG A 73 -13.11 6.68 -6.15
C ARG A 73 -13.34 7.93 -7.00
N SER A 74 -13.82 9.00 -6.37
CA SER A 74 -14.08 10.28 -7.04
C SER A 74 -12.81 10.85 -7.69
N ARG A 75 -11.66 10.71 -7.01
CA ARG A 75 -10.37 11.18 -7.52
C ARG A 75 -9.91 10.37 -8.74
N ILE A 76 -10.06 9.05 -8.72
CA ILE A 76 -9.74 8.19 -9.87
C ILE A 76 -10.62 8.54 -11.06
N GLU A 77 -11.92 8.69 -10.85
CA GLU A 77 -12.86 9.08 -11.90
C GLU A 77 -12.50 10.45 -12.51
N GLN A 78 -12.15 11.44 -11.68
CA GLN A 78 -11.70 12.75 -12.14
C GLN A 78 -10.46 12.65 -13.04
N ILE A 79 -9.45 11.87 -12.64
CA ILE A 79 -8.22 11.69 -13.41
C ILE A 79 -8.52 10.98 -14.73
N ALA A 80 -9.31 9.91 -14.71
CA ALA A 80 -9.70 9.17 -15.92
C ALA A 80 -10.40 10.07 -16.95
N HIS A 81 -11.33 10.93 -16.52
CA HIS A 81 -11.97 11.90 -17.41
C HIS A 81 -11.00 12.92 -18.00
N SER A 82 -9.98 13.33 -17.24
CA SER A 82 -8.97 14.30 -17.72
C SER A 82 -8.02 13.72 -18.77
N MET A 83 -7.82 12.40 -18.80
CA MET A 83 -6.92 11.71 -19.73
C MET A 83 -7.57 11.42 -21.10
N ILE A 84 -8.88 11.48 -21.21
CA ILE A 84 -9.64 11.17 -22.44
C ILE A 84 -9.87 12.43 -23.30
N ARG A 85 -9.38 13.59 -22.86
CA ARG A 85 -9.49 14.88 -23.56
C ARG A 85 -8.19 15.28 -24.24
#